data_AF-A0A2V7CCT9-F1
#
_entry.id   AF-A0A2V7CCT9-F1
#
_cell.length_a   1.000
_cell.length_b   1.000
_cell.length_c   1.000
_cell.angle_alpha   90.00
_cell.angle_beta   90.00
_cell.angle_gamma   90.00
#
_symmetry.space_group_name_H-M   'P 1'
#
loop_
_entity.id
_entity.type
_entity.pdbx_description
1 polymer ?
#
loop_
_entity_poly.entity_id
_entity_poly.type
_entity_poly.pdbx_seq_one_letter_code
_entity_poly.pdbx_strand_id
1 'polypeptide(L)'
;MGRFTLIGGLTVLTQGTVSKIRKLGPATLVALMSVAILSAEPAVAIPMHQGDTITVIFPAPAGNTNLAADATVTLATLISTLATFSVNVHNGTVLDAGARITAFAFRLDPVPTANGNIAVTDTGGNSDTDAFVQGGSPDNIPSLNSENVCFWSGNNCPGGGNTGLTDGQRDLFSFSLAGTFGSVVDISAIGIKWQGCAGCSFEIQGNTTQIPEPDSLVLLGLGLMGAAGLGWNWRAERKVVSPI
;
A
#
# COMPACT_ATOMS: atom_id res chain seq x y z
N MET A 1 -19.72 6.02 -48.75
CA MET A 1 -18.26 6.08 -49.03
C MET A 1 -17.69 7.22 -48.20
N GLY A 2 -16.67 6.93 -47.39
CA GLY A 2 -16.04 7.89 -46.46
C GLY A 2 -15.64 7.21 -45.15
N ARG A 3 -14.50 6.49 -45.17
CA ARG A 3 -13.78 5.91 -44.01
C ARG A 3 -12.95 7.01 -43.33
N PHE A 4 -12.90 7.04 -41.99
CA PHE A 4 -11.78 7.51 -41.14
C PHE A 4 -12.04 6.97 -39.71
N THR A 5 -11.36 5.91 -39.25
CA THR A 5 -10.06 5.85 -38.53
C THR A 5 -10.09 6.51 -37.14
N LEU A 6 -9.84 5.69 -36.12
CA LEU A 6 -9.95 5.93 -34.69
C LEU A 6 -8.56 6.29 -34.13
N ILE A 7 -8.38 7.46 -33.51
CA ILE A 7 -7.21 7.77 -32.66
C ILE A 7 -7.64 8.74 -31.53
N GLY A 8 -7.47 8.30 -30.27
CA GLY A 8 -7.19 9.14 -29.09
C GLY A 8 -8.19 10.22 -28.71
N GLY A 9 -9.18 9.87 -27.88
CA GLY A 9 -10.07 10.85 -27.23
C GLY A 9 -9.38 11.61 -26.11
N LEU A 10 -8.70 12.72 -26.44
CA LEU A 10 -8.41 13.81 -25.52
C LEU A 10 -9.62 14.76 -25.52
N THR A 11 -10.39 14.79 -24.44
CA THR A 11 -11.55 15.68 -24.33
C THR A 11 -11.06 17.12 -24.10
N VAL A 12 -11.01 17.91 -25.18
CA VAL A 12 -10.79 19.36 -25.12
C VAL A 12 -12.08 20.03 -24.66
N LEU A 13 -12.07 20.67 -23.48
CA LEU A 13 -13.15 21.55 -23.05
C LEU A 13 -13.12 22.84 -23.90
N THR A 14 -13.96 22.89 -24.92
CA THR A 14 -14.23 24.08 -25.72
C THR A 14 -14.92 25.16 -24.90
N GLN A 15 -14.33 26.36 -24.87
CA GLN A 15 -14.92 27.58 -24.34
C GLN A 15 -16.27 27.88 -25.00
N GLY A 16 -17.33 27.99 -24.19
CA GLY A 16 -18.64 28.38 -24.66
C GLY A 16 -19.50 28.93 -23.52
N THR A 17 -19.78 30.24 -23.59
CA THR A 17 -20.85 30.96 -22.89
C THR A 17 -20.78 31.11 -21.35
N VAL A 18 -20.19 32.23 -20.94
CA VAL A 18 -20.37 32.85 -19.62
C VAL A 18 -21.82 33.30 -19.47
N SER A 19 -22.59 32.63 -18.62
CA SER A 19 -23.92 33.10 -18.18
C SER A 19 -24.03 33.04 -16.66
N LYS A 20 -24.09 34.23 -16.05
CA LYS A 20 -24.57 34.53 -14.69
C LYS A 20 -23.78 33.94 -13.52
N ILE A 21 -22.66 34.58 -13.19
CA ILE A 21 -22.11 34.56 -11.83
C ILE A 21 -23.02 35.41 -10.94
N ARG A 22 -23.99 34.77 -10.28
CA ARG A 22 -24.70 35.36 -9.14
C ARG A 22 -23.78 35.31 -7.92
N LYS A 23 -23.63 36.47 -7.27
CA LYS A 23 -22.92 36.69 -6.00
C LYS A 23 -23.21 35.57 -4.99
N LEU A 24 -22.23 34.72 -4.69
CA LEU A 24 -22.17 33.98 -3.43
C LEU A 24 -21.12 34.65 -2.53
N GLY A 25 -21.48 34.85 -1.26
CA GLY A 25 -20.71 35.59 -0.27
C GLY A 25 -19.42 34.89 0.17
N PRO A 26 -18.59 35.57 1.00
CA PRO A 26 -17.27 35.09 1.38
C PRO A 26 -17.42 34.07 2.51
N ALA A 27 -17.78 32.84 2.17
CA ALA A 27 -17.68 31.72 3.08
C ALA A 27 -17.47 30.44 2.27
N THR A 28 -16.30 29.83 2.48
CA THR A 28 -16.03 28.42 2.27
C THR A 28 -15.95 27.95 0.81
N LEU A 29 -14.78 28.15 0.20
CA LEU A 29 -14.35 27.35 -0.95
C LEU A 29 -13.06 26.63 -0.56
N VAL A 30 -13.24 25.53 0.17
CA VAL A 30 -12.18 24.60 0.57
C VAL A 30 -11.88 23.68 -0.63
N ALA A 31 -10.62 23.72 -1.04
CA ALA A 31 -9.81 22.68 -1.68
C ALA A 31 -10.47 21.65 -2.62
N LEU A 32 -10.14 21.73 -3.90
CA LEU A 32 -10.04 20.59 -4.82
C LEU A 32 -8.78 20.78 -5.68
N MET A 33 -7.60 20.63 -5.08
CA MET A 33 -6.36 20.41 -5.83
C MET A 33 -6.27 18.92 -6.14
N SER A 34 -6.67 18.53 -7.34
CA SER A 34 -6.35 17.22 -7.90
C SER A 34 -5.03 17.33 -8.65
N VAL A 35 -3.92 17.09 -7.94
CA VAL A 35 -2.62 16.87 -8.58
C VAL A 35 -2.57 15.40 -8.98
N ALA A 36 -2.99 15.09 -10.21
CA ALA A 36 -2.71 13.80 -10.84
C ALA A 36 -1.36 13.91 -11.56
N ILE A 37 -0.27 13.71 -10.82
CA ILE A 37 1.04 13.42 -11.44
C ILE A 37 1.10 11.90 -11.57
N LEU A 38 0.70 11.36 -12.72
CA LEU A 38 1.10 10.01 -13.12
C LEU A 38 2.52 10.11 -13.68
N SER A 39 3.52 10.15 -12.81
CA SER A 39 4.85 9.67 -13.15
C SER A 39 4.85 8.17 -12.93
N ALA A 40 4.90 7.39 -14.02
CA ALA A 40 5.29 5.99 -13.94
C ALA A 40 6.77 5.97 -13.53
N GLU A 41 7.01 5.93 -12.22
CA GLU A 41 8.36 5.71 -11.70
C GLU A 41 8.74 4.26 -11.99
N PRO A 42 9.99 3.99 -12.39
CA PRO A 42 10.47 2.61 -12.45
C PRO A 42 10.27 1.96 -11.08
N ALA A 43 9.86 0.70 -11.03
CA ALA A 43 9.73 -0.06 -9.80
C ALA A 43 11.11 -0.11 -9.10
N VAL A 44 11.32 0.81 -8.15
CA VAL A 44 12.49 0.82 -7.29
C VAL A 44 12.16 -0.08 -6.11
N ALA A 45 13.04 -1.04 -5.84
CA ALA A 45 12.89 -1.90 -4.67
C ALA A 45 12.89 -1.04 -3.40
N ILE A 46 11.91 -1.27 -2.53
CA ILE A 46 11.78 -0.55 -1.26
C ILE A 46 12.53 -1.34 -0.19
N PRO A 47 13.63 -0.81 0.35
CA PRO A 47 14.31 -1.44 1.48
C PRO A 47 13.46 -1.29 2.74
N MET A 48 13.15 -2.42 3.37
CA MET A 48 12.45 -2.47 4.65
C MET A 48 13.40 -2.90 5.76
N HIS A 49 13.41 -2.12 6.84
CA HIS A 49 13.95 -2.46 8.14
C HIS A 49 12.83 -2.92 9.07
N GLN A 50 13.19 -3.56 10.18
CA GLN A 50 12.20 -3.91 11.19
C GLN A 50 11.49 -2.64 11.71
N GLY A 51 10.16 -2.68 11.72
CA GLY A 51 9.28 -1.55 12.06
C GLY A 51 8.69 -0.89 10.82
N ASP A 52 9.40 -0.87 9.69
CA ASP A 52 8.98 -0.15 8.51
C ASP A 52 7.60 -0.57 8.02
N THR A 53 6.81 0.43 7.62
CA THR A 53 5.48 0.26 7.05
C THR A 53 5.39 0.89 5.67
N ILE A 54 4.91 0.12 4.70
CA ILE A 54 4.61 0.59 3.35
C ILE A 54 3.09 0.59 3.14
N THR A 55 2.62 1.59 2.39
CA THR A 55 1.24 1.62 1.89
C THR A 55 1.26 1.30 0.41
N VAL A 56 0.31 0.48 -0.01
CA VAL A 56 0.15 0.00 -1.38
C VAL A 56 -1.23 0.42 -1.85
N ILE A 57 -1.29 1.10 -2.99
CA ILE A 57 -2.54 1.42 -3.66
C ILE A 57 -2.60 0.63 -4.95
N PHE A 58 -3.64 -0.19 -5.12
CA PHE A 58 -3.85 -0.93 -6.35
C PHE A 58 -4.71 -0.09 -7.31
N PRO A 59 -4.15 0.36 -8.44
CA PRO A 59 -4.92 1.17 -9.38
C PRO A 59 -6.04 0.34 -9.99
N ALA A 60 -7.14 1.00 -10.32
CA ALA A 60 -8.24 0.35 -11.03
C ALA A 60 -7.74 -0.19 -12.40
N PRO A 61 -8.04 -1.45 -12.75
CA PRO A 61 -7.60 -2.04 -14.00
C PRO A 61 -8.21 -1.35 -15.21
N ALA A 62 -7.48 -1.37 -16.33
CA ALA A 62 -8.00 -0.91 -17.60
C ALA A 62 -9.29 -1.69 -17.97
N GLY A 63 -10.38 -0.96 -18.20
CA GLY A 63 -11.68 -1.55 -18.51
C GLY A 63 -12.61 -1.75 -17.31
N ASN A 64 -12.15 -1.53 -16.07
CA ASN A 64 -13.03 -1.50 -14.90
C ASN A 64 -12.54 -0.51 -13.84
N THR A 65 -13.11 0.71 -13.86
CA THR A 65 -12.78 1.80 -12.93
C THR A 65 -13.45 1.67 -11.56
N ASN A 66 -14.28 0.65 -11.36
CA ASN A 66 -15.05 0.48 -10.13
C ASN A 66 -14.28 -0.32 -9.06
N LEU A 67 -13.18 -0.97 -9.45
CA LEU A 67 -12.34 -1.75 -8.56
C LEU A 67 -11.34 -0.84 -7.85
N ALA A 68 -11.25 -1.00 -6.54
CA ALA A 68 -10.30 -0.29 -5.71
C ALA A 68 -9.83 -1.21 -4.59
N ALA A 69 -8.53 -1.17 -4.31
CA ALA A 69 -7.95 -1.84 -3.16
C ALA A 69 -6.73 -1.08 -2.67
N ASP A 70 -6.47 -1.24 -1.38
CA ASP A 70 -5.27 -0.77 -0.71
C ASP A 70 -4.77 -1.85 0.24
N ALA A 71 -3.48 -1.78 0.55
CA ALA A 71 -2.90 -2.60 1.60
C ALA A 71 -1.85 -1.82 2.37
N THR A 72 -1.71 -2.11 3.66
CA THR A 72 -0.56 -1.69 4.46
C THR A 72 0.22 -2.92 4.87
N VAL A 73 1.54 -2.89 4.65
CA VAL A 73 2.43 -3.99 4.96
C VAL A 73 3.50 -3.47 5.91
N THR A 74 3.64 -4.13 7.05
CA THR A 74 4.60 -3.78 8.09
C THR A 74 5.57 -4.93 8.30
N LEU A 75 6.87 -4.66 8.29
CA LEU A 75 7.90 -5.63 8.64
C LEU A 75 8.04 -5.68 10.18
N ALA A 76 7.28 -6.58 10.80
CA ALA A 76 7.18 -6.66 12.26
C ALA A 76 8.45 -7.22 12.94
N THR A 77 9.12 -8.18 12.30
CA THR A 77 10.34 -8.79 12.85
C THR A 77 11.30 -9.13 11.72
N LEU A 78 12.56 -8.77 11.88
CA LEU A 78 13.63 -9.16 10.98
C LEU A 78 14.83 -9.67 11.79
N ILE A 79 15.11 -10.96 11.67
CA ILE A 79 16.33 -11.59 12.18
C ILE A 79 16.99 -12.40 11.06
N SER A 80 18.19 -12.91 11.30
CA SER A 80 19.00 -13.57 10.26
C SER A 80 18.33 -14.77 9.59
N THR A 81 17.36 -15.42 10.23
CA THR A 81 16.70 -16.63 9.72
C THR A 81 15.20 -16.48 9.47
N LEU A 82 14.61 -15.36 9.88
CA LEU A 82 13.15 -15.18 9.93
C LEU A 82 12.78 -13.72 9.65
N ALA A 83 11.83 -13.52 8.75
CA ALA A 83 11.14 -12.26 8.56
C ALA A 83 9.64 -12.48 8.80
N THR A 84 9.03 -11.64 9.62
CA THR A 84 7.58 -11.67 9.89
C THR A 84 6.95 -10.37 9.44
N PHE A 85 5.92 -10.48 8.61
CA PHE A 85 5.18 -9.36 8.06
C PHE A 85 3.76 -9.36 8.61
N SER A 86 3.24 -8.16 8.87
CA SER A 86 1.81 -7.94 9.13
C SER A 86 1.21 -7.23 7.92
N VAL A 87 0.08 -7.71 7.44
CA VAL A 87 -0.62 -7.19 6.26
C VAL A 87 -2.04 -6.85 6.66
N ASN A 88 -2.48 -5.66 6.28
CA ASN A 88 -3.88 -5.28 6.27
C ASN A 88 -4.24 -4.96 4.82
N VAL A 89 -5.08 -5.77 4.21
CA VAL A 89 -5.56 -5.57 2.84
C VAL A 89 -7.04 -5.21 2.87
N HIS A 90 -7.42 -4.23 2.07
CA HIS A 90 -8.79 -3.75 1.95
C HIS A 90 -9.25 -3.82 0.50
N ASN A 91 -10.40 -4.46 0.28
CA ASN A 91 -11.11 -4.35 -0.98
C ASN A 91 -12.11 -3.18 -0.91
N GLY A 92 -11.66 -1.98 -1.28
CA GLY A 92 -12.45 -0.75 -1.30
C GLY A 92 -13.40 -0.62 -2.49
N THR A 93 -13.67 -1.70 -3.23
CA THR A 93 -14.62 -1.72 -4.35
C THR A 93 -16.02 -1.36 -3.87
N VAL A 94 -16.74 -0.48 -4.57
CA VAL A 94 -18.09 -0.01 -4.17
C VAL A 94 -19.16 -0.30 -5.21
N LEU A 95 -18.82 -0.26 -6.50
CA LEU A 95 -19.80 -0.28 -7.60
C LEU A 95 -19.80 -1.59 -8.40
N ASP A 96 -19.14 -2.63 -7.87
CA ASP A 96 -18.98 -3.92 -8.53
C ASP A 96 -19.22 -5.08 -7.56
N ALA A 97 -20.50 -5.33 -7.30
CA ALA A 97 -20.93 -6.34 -6.34
C ALA A 97 -20.42 -7.74 -6.74
N GLY A 98 -19.70 -8.40 -5.83
CA GLY A 98 -19.11 -9.71 -6.06
C GLY A 98 -17.67 -9.71 -6.61
N ALA A 99 -17.09 -8.52 -6.83
CA ALA A 99 -15.65 -8.38 -7.02
C ALA A 99 -14.91 -8.76 -5.73
N ARG A 100 -14.00 -9.73 -5.85
CA ARG A 100 -13.26 -10.28 -4.73
C ARG A 100 -11.78 -10.35 -5.03
N ILE A 101 -10.95 -10.06 -4.04
CA ILE A 101 -9.51 -10.28 -4.12
C ILE A 101 -9.25 -11.73 -3.73
N THR A 102 -8.63 -12.48 -4.64
CA THR A 102 -8.44 -13.92 -4.52
C THR A 102 -6.99 -14.31 -4.24
N ALA A 103 -6.03 -13.48 -4.67
CA ALA A 103 -4.62 -13.67 -4.40
C ALA A 103 -3.94 -12.33 -4.08
N PHE A 104 -2.91 -12.41 -3.24
CA PHE A 104 -2.05 -11.32 -2.80
C PHE A 104 -0.60 -11.79 -2.84
N ALA A 105 0.29 -11.08 -3.52
CA ALA A 105 1.62 -11.58 -3.85
C ALA A 105 2.70 -10.51 -3.66
N PHE A 106 3.93 -10.96 -3.37
CA PHE A 106 5.09 -10.12 -3.11
C PHE A 106 6.29 -10.62 -3.90
N ARG A 107 7.14 -9.68 -4.31
CA ARG A 107 8.52 -9.96 -4.67
C ARG A 107 9.45 -9.45 -3.57
N LEU A 108 10.08 -10.40 -2.89
CA LEU A 108 11.04 -10.15 -1.82
C LEU A 108 12.48 -10.47 -2.26
N ASP A 109 13.44 -9.67 -1.80
CA ASP A 109 14.87 -9.94 -1.90
C ASP A 109 15.53 -9.71 -0.51
N PRO A 110 16.23 -10.68 0.09
CA PRO A 110 16.50 -12.03 -0.42
C PRO A 110 15.25 -12.89 -0.57
N VAL A 111 15.28 -13.76 -1.59
CA VAL A 111 14.22 -14.75 -1.82
C VAL A 111 14.15 -15.67 -0.59
N PRO A 112 12.97 -15.82 0.04
CA PRO A 112 12.82 -16.73 1.17
C PRO A 112 13.06 -18.19 0.75
N THR A 113 13.37 -19.04 1.72
CA THR A 113 13.53 -20.48 1.48
C THR A 113 12.24 -21.05 0.94
N ALA A 114 12.33 -21.87 -0.12
CA ALA A 114 11.18 -22.51 -0.72
C ALA A 114 10.37 -23.28 0.34
N ASN A 115 9.12 -22.87 0.50
CA ASN A 115 8.16 -23.47 1.40
C ASN A 115 6.79 -23.51 0.71
N GLY A 116 6.32 -24.72 0.43
CA GLY A 116 5.00 -24.93 -0.17
C GLY A 116 3.83 -24.55 0.73
N ASN A 117 4.06 -24.29 2.02
CA ASN A 117 3.04 -23.82 2.94
C ASN A 117 3.62 -22.80 3.94
N ILE A 118 3.40 -21.52 3.67
CA ILE A 118 3.74 -20.43 4.57
C ILE A 118 2.74 -20.42 5.72
N ALA A 119 3.24 -20.31 6.95
CA ALA A 119 2.38 -20.16 8.12
C ALA A 119 1.76 -18.77 8.13
N VAL A 120 0.43 -18.71 7.97
CA VAL A 120 -0.37 -17.50 8.06
C VAL A 120 -1.16 -17.53 9.36
N THR A 121 -1.20 -16.40 10.05
CA THR A 121 -1.91 -16.20 11.32
C THR A 121 -2.87 -15.04 11.15
N ASP A 122 -4.15 -15.26 11.43
CA ASP A 122 -5.12 -14.18 11.55
C ASP A 122 -4.75 -13.30 12.77
N THR A 123 -4.74 -11.99 12.54
CA THR A 123 -4.44 -10.96 13.56
C THR A 123 -5.58 -9.96 13.75
N GLY A 124 -6.61 -9.96 12.90
CA GLY A 124 -7.77 -9.09 13.02
C GLY A 124 -8.92 -9.70 13.84
N GLY A 125 -8.94 -11.03 14.00
CA GLY A 125 -9.90 -11.74 14.83
C GLY A 125 -11.34 -11.56 14.34
N ASN A 126 -12.27 -11.20 15.23
CA ASN A 126 -13.67 -11.04 14.84
C ASN A 126 -13.98 -9.72 14.10
N SER A 127 -12.96 -8.90 13.79
CA SER A 127 -13.15 -7.54 13.28
C SER A 127 -12.92 -7.39 11.77
N ASP A 128 -12.48 -8.46 11.12
CA ASP A 128 -12.13 -8.53 9.72
C ASP A 128 -12.59 -9.85 9.10
N THR A 129 -12.11 -10.14 7.89
CA THR A 129 -12.47 -11.32 7.11
C THR A 129 -11.22 -12.14 6.84
N ASP A 130 -11.23 -13.41 7.26
CA ASP A 130 -10.14 -14.37 7.01
C ASP A 130 -10.15 -14.88 5.56
N ALA A 131 -9.78 -14.04 4.61
CA ALA A 131 -9.73 -14.41 3.20
C ALA A 131 -8.43 -15.17 2.87
N PHE A 132 -7.30 -14.70 3.36
CA PHE A 132 -5.96 -15.19 3.03
C PHE A 132 -5.40 -16.06 4.16
N VAL A 133 -5.74 -17.34 4.16
CA VAL A 133 -5.31 -18.30 5.18
C VAL A 133 -4.22 -19.28 4.71
N GLN A 134 -3.82 -19.18 3.44
CA GLN A 134 -2.82 -20.03 2.81
C GLN A 134 -1.82 -19.18 2.03
N GLY A 135 -0.57 -19.65 1.98
CA GLY A 135 0.46 -19.04 1.14
C GLY A 135 1.59 -20.01 0.81
N GLY A 136 2.41 -19.65 -0.17
CA GLY A 136 3.49 -20.46 -0.69
C GLY A 136 4.65 -19.63 -1.25
N SER A 137 5.82 -20.27 -1.33
CA SER A 137 7.03 -19.73 -1.96
C SER A 137 7.91 -20.86 -2.53
N PRO A 138 8.50 -20.72 -3.73
CA PRO A 138 8.18 -19.70 -4.72
C PRO A 138 6.78 -19.94 -5.31
N ASP A 139 5.93 -18.93 -5.27
CA ASP A 139 4.63 -18.91 -5.93
C ASP A 139 4.34 -17.47 -6.42
N ASN A 140 3.51 -17.33 -7.45
CA ASN A 140 3.27 -16.06 -8.09
C ASN A 140 1.88 -15.97 -8.74
N ILE A 141 1.47 -14.73 -9.02
CA ILE A 141 0.30 -14.45 -9.85
C ILE A 141 0.74 -14.56 -11.33
N PRO A 142 0.07 -15.38 -12.17
CA PRO A 142 0.60 -15.78 -13.49
C PRO A 142 0.87 -14.68 -14.50
N SER A 143 0.13 -13.58 -14.50
CA SER A 143 0.37 -12.47 -15.43
C SER A 143 1.40 -11.48 -14.91
N LEU A 144 1.72 -11.53 -13.61
CA LEU A 144 2.65 -10.61 -12.98
C LEU A 144 4.08 -11.16 -13.03
N ASN A 145 4.28 -12.47 -12.81
CA ASN A 145 5.55 -13.23 -12.96
C ASN A 145 6.78 -12.65 -12.23
N SER A 146 6.62 -11.60 -11.46
CA SER A 146 7.69 -10.95 -10.72
C SER A 146 7.76 -11.43 -9.28
N GLU A 147 6.68 -11.97 -8.73
CA GLU A 147 6.53 -12.32 -7.32
C GLU A 147 7.18 -13.68 -7.00
N ASN A 148 7.53 -13.87 -5.74
CA ASN A 148 8.10 -15.11 -5.22
C ASN A 148 7.45 -15.58 -3.92
N VAL A 149 6.50 -14.81 -3.38
CA VAL A 149 5.66 -15.19 -2.26
C VAL A 149 4.24 -14.86 -2.65
N CYS A 150 3.32 -15.80 -2.43
CA CYS A 150 1.94 -15.58 -2.78
C CYS A 150 0.99 -16.20 -1.76
N PHE A 151 -0.07 -15.47 -1.46
CA PHE A 151 -1.16 -15.81 -0.55
C PHE A 151 -2.45 -15.86 -1.35
N TRP A 152 -3.32 -16.82 -1.03
CA TRP A 152 -4.55 -17.01 -1.79
C TRP A 152 -5.72 -17.41 -0.90
N SER A 153 -6.90 -17.18 -1.45
CA SER A 153 -8.16 -17.77 -1.00
C SER A 153 -8.62 -18.83 -2.00
N GLY A 154 -9.08 -19.97 -1.51
CA GLY A 154 -9.56 -21.04 -2.37
C GLY A 154 -8.42 -21.86 -2.99
N ASN A 155 -8.20 -21.73 -4.30
CA ASN A 155 -7.39 -22.68 -5.05
C ASN A 155 -6.13 -22.03 -5.63
N ASN A 156 -5.06 -21.93 -4.83
CA ASN A 156 -3.73 -21.39 -5.15
C ASN A 156 -3.70 -19.99 -5.81
N CYS A 157 -2.51 -19.42 -5.99
CA CYS A 157 -2.37 -18.10 -6.60
C CYS A 157 -2.68 -18.04 -8.10
N PRO A 158 -2.28 -19.05 -8.91
CA PRO A 158 -2.70 -19.13 -10.30
C PRO A 158 -4.19 -19.36 -10.48
N GLY A 159 -4.82 -20.08 -9.57
CA GLY A 159 -6.21 -20.45 -9.66
C GLY A 159 -7.15 -19.32 -9.30
N GLY A 160 -8.43 -19.63 -9.50
CA GLY A 160 -9.52 -18.79 -9.08
C GLY A 160 -10.39 -19.52 -8.08
N GLY A 161 -11.25 -18.78 -7.40
CA GLY A 161 -12.16 -19.33 -6.41
C GLY A 161 -13.45 -18.54 -6.33
N ASN A 162 -14.46 -19.13 -5.70
CA ASN A 162 -15.68 -18.43 -5.28
C ASN A 162 -15.52 -17.78 -3.89
N THR A 163 -14.33 -17.89 -3.30
CA THR A 163 -13.92 -17.31 -2.02
C THR A 163 -12.99 -16.13 -2.26
N GLY A 164 -12.80 -15.30 -1.25
CA GLY A 164 -11.87 -14.18 -1.27
C GLY A 164 -12.40 -12.98 -0.52
N LEU A 165 -11.62 -11.91 -0.51
CA LEU A 165 -11.97 -10.68 0.18
C LEU A 165 -12.97 -9.89 -0.68
N THR A 166 -14.25 -9.87 -0.30
CA THR A 166 -15.32 -9.23 -1.08
C THR A 166 -15.33 -7.72 -0.91
N ASP A 167 -16.17 -7.04 -1.69
CA ASP A 167 -16.32 -5.59 -1.64
C ASP A 167 -16.61 -5.07 -0.22
N GLY A 168 -15.90 -4.01 0.17
CA GLY A 168 -15.97 -3.37 1.48
C GLY A 168 -15.23 -4.09 2.61
N GLN A 169 -14.71 -5.30 2.40
CA GLN A 169 -14.07 -6.08 3.45
C GLN A 169 -12.59 -5.76 3.64
N ARG A 170 -12.06 -6.15 4.81
CA ARG A 170 -10.63 -6.10 5.14
C ARG A 170 -10.18 -7.46 5.67
N ASP A 171 -8.89 -7.75 5.53
CA ASP A 171 -8.22 -8.91 6.10
C ASP A 171 -6.90 -8.45 6.72
N LEU A 172 -6.72 -8.73 8.01
CA LEU A 172 -5.53 -8.47 8.81
C LEU A 172 -4.87 -9.79 9.16
N PHE A 173 -3.82 -10.13 8.42
CA PHE A 173 -3.07 -11.37 8.63
C PHE A 173 -1.58 -11.10 8.79
N SER A 174 -0.92 -12.00 9.50
CA SER A 174 0.53 -12.03 9.66
C SER A 174 1.10 -13.31 9.08
N PHE A 175 2.29 -13.23 8.52
CA PHE A 175 2.98 -14.41 7.99
C PHE A 175 4.47 -14.36 8.29
N SER A 176 5.05 -15.55 8.41
CA SER A 176 6.47 -15.73 8.68
C SER A 176 7.17 -16.44 7.54
N LEU A 177 8.28 -15.85 7.09
CA LEU A 177 9.13 -16.39 6.06
C LEU A 177 10.45 -16.85 6.66
N ALA A 178 10.79 -18.12 6.44
CA ALA A 178 12.11 -18.64 6.74
C ALA A 178 13.05 -18.31 5.57
N GLY A 179 14.29 -17.93 5.87
CA GLY A 179 15.25 -17.52 4.86
C GLY A 179 16.63 -17.27 5.45
N THR A 180 17.51 -16.67 4.65
CA THR A 180 18.74 -16.05 5.14
C THR A 180 18.62 -14.56 4.88
N PHE A 181 18.37 -13.79 5.94
CA PHE A 181 18.13 -12.36 5.85
C PHE A 181 19.29 -11.55 6.44
N GLY A 182 19.50 -10.35 5.89
CA GLY A 182 20.41 -9.35 6.44
C GLY A 182 19.70 -8.44 7.44
N SER A 183 20.12 -7.18 7.48
CA SER A 183 19.43 -6.10 8.22
C SER A 183 18.29 -5.45 7.44
N VAL A 184 18.10 -5.85 6.18
CA VAL A 184 17.13 -5.29 5.23
C VAL A 184 16.46 -6.42 4.46
N VAL A 185 15.18 -6.24 4.16
CA VAL A 185 14.45 -7.01 3.13
C VAL A 185 13.87 -6.03 2.13
N ASP A 186 14.19 -6.22 0.87
CA ASP A 186 13.69 -5.38 -0.21
C ASP A 186 12.37 -5.93 -0.74
N ILE A 187 11.36 -5.06 -0.88
CA ILE A 187 10.11 -5.36 -1.58
C ILE A 187 10.13 -4.65 -2.92
N SER A 188 10.18 -5.40 -4.02
CA SER A 188 10.27 -4.81 -5.37
C SER A 188 8.96 -4.83 -6.16
N ALA A 189 7.99 -5.66 -5.75
CA ALA A 189 6.67 -5.71 -6.36
C ALA A 189 5.65 -6.26 -5.37
N ILE A 190 4.44 -5.73 -5.44
CA ILE A 190 3.27 -6.27 -4.74
C ILE A 190 2.15 -6.37 -5.76
N GLY A 191 1.47 -7.50 -5.81
CA GLY A 191 0.44 -7.80 -6.80
C GLY A 191 -0.81 -8.38 -6.17
N ILE A 192 -1.96 -8.13 -6.80
CA ILE A 192 -3.23 -8.76 -6.43
C ILE A 192 -3.98 -9.29 -7.64
N LYS A 193 -4.88 -10.24 -7.36
CA LYS A 193 -5.80 -10.81 -8.33
C LYS A 193 -7.24 -10.59 -7.92
N TRP A 194 -7.98 -9.85 -8.73
CA TRP A 194 -9.44 -9.73 -8.64
C TRP A 194 -10.14 -10.78 -9.48
N GLN A 195 -11.25 -11.30 -8.96
CA GLN A 195 -12.20 -12.13 -9.70
C GLN A 195 -13.64 -11.75 -9.36
N GLY A 196 -14.58 -12.16 -10.21
CA GLY A 196 -15.99 -12.22 -9.84
C GLY A 196 -16.87 -11.08 -10.34
N CYS A 197 -16.32 -10.02 -10.96
CA CYS A 197 -17.14 -9.02 -11.64
C CYS A 197 -17.63 -9.53 -12.99
N ALA A 198 -18.87 -9.99 -13.11
CA ALA A 198 -19.49 -10.47 -14.36
C ALA A 198 -18.54 -11.26 -15.32
N GLY A 199 -17.73 -12.19 -14.79
CA GLY A 199 -16.79 -13.01 -15.58
C GLY A 199 -15.39 -12.42 -15.80
N CYS A 200 -15.04 -11.32 -15.13
CA CYS A 200 -13.71 -10.71 -15.20
C CYS A 200 -12.70 -11.42 -14.29
N SER A 201 -11.43 -11.36 -14.70
CA SER A 201 -10.27 -11.65 -13.86
C SER A 201 -9.20 -10.59 -14.18
N PHE A 202 -8.74 -9.88 -13.16
CA PHE A 202 -7.72 -8.84 -13.30
C PHE A 202 -6.55 -9.12 -12.38
N GLU A 203 -5.35 -8.90 -12.87
CA GLU A 203 -4.10 -9.10 -12.15
C GLU A 203 -3.33 -7.78 -12.24
N ILE A 204 -3.08 -7.15 -11.09
CA ILE A 204 -2.62 -5.76 -11.01
C ILE A 204 -1.49 -5.63 -10.01
N GLN A 205 -0.45 -4.89 -10.41
CA GLN A 205 0.60 -4.46 -9.48
C GLN A 205 0.16 -3.21 -8.71
N GLY A 206 0.48 -3.20 -7.43
CA GLY A 206 0.27 -2.06 -6.55
C GLY A 206 1.36 -1.02 -6.70
N ASN A 207 0.97 0.24 -6.53
CA ASN A 207 1.90 1.35 -6.38
C ASN A 207 2.22 1.53 -4.91
N THR A 208 3.49 1.45 -4.58
CA THR A 208 3.98 1.48 -3.20
C THR A 208 4.47 2.86 -2.81
N THR A 209 4.11 3.33 -1.62
CA THR A 209 4.73 4.48 -0.97
C THR A 209 5.27 4.05 0.38
N GLN A 210 6.55 4.32 0.62
CA GLN A 210 7.16 4.08 1.94
C GLN A 210 6.83 5.28 2.83
N ILE A 211 6.33 5.01 4.03
CA ILE A 211 6.17 6.01 5.07
C ILE A 211 7.39 5.84 5.99
N PRO A 212 8.38 6.76 5.95
CA PRO A 212 9.54 6.65 6.84
C PRO A 212 9.07 6.67 8.30
N GLU A 213 9.48 5.67 9.07
CA GLU A 213 9.31 5.71 10.51
C GLU A 213 10.11 6.89 11.12
N PRO A 214 9.68 7.42 12.26
CA PRO A 214 10.00 8.79 12.63
C PRO A 214 11.32 8.91 13.40
N ASP A 215 12.44 8.57 12.77
CA ASP A 215 13.76 9.00 13.24
C ASP A 215 13.84 10.54 13.30
N SER A 216 13.04 11.22 12.46
CA SER A 216 12.85 12.67 12.51
C SER A 216 12.13 13.16 13.77
N LEU A 217 11.21 12.38 14.38
CA LEU A 217 10.60 12.74 15.67
C LEU A 217 11.59 12.55 16.82
N VAL A 218 12.46 11.54 16.75
CA VAL A 218 13.53 11.34 17.73
C VAL A 218 14.53 12.49 17.64
N LEU A 219 14.96 12.89 16.44
CA LEU A 219 15.87 14.02 16.24
C LEU A 219 15.24 15.36 16.66
N LEU A 220 13.95 15.57 16.37
CA LEU A 220 13.20 16.74 16.80
C LEU A 220 13.05 16.78 18.33
N GLY A 221 12.75 15.64 18.95
CA GLY A 221 12.65 15.49 20.40
C GLY A 221 13.98 15.75 21.12
N LEU A 222 15.08 15.20 20.59
CA LEU A 222 16.43 15.46 21.10
C LEU A 222 16.89 16.90 20.86
N GLY A 223 16.53 17.50 19.72
CA GLY A 223 16.81 18.89 19.41
C GLY A 223 16.11 19.87 20.36
N LEU A 224 14.85 19.61 20.70
CA LEU A 224 14.08 20.40 21.68
C LEU A 224 14.65 20.28 23.09
N MET A 225 15.07 19.07 23.50
CA MET A 225 15.71 18.87 24.82
C MET A 225 17.08 19.56 24.91
N GLY A 226 17.87 19.54 23.83
CA GLY A 226 19.14 20.27 23.75
C GLY A 226 18.96 21.79 23.86
N ALA A 227 17.95 22.35 23.17
CA ALA A 227 17.63 23.77 23.25
C ALA A 227 17.12 24.19 24.64
N ALA A 228 16.31 23.36 25.30
CA ALA A 228 15.85 23.59 26.66
C ALA A 228 16.99 23.57 27.69
N GLY A 229 17.93 22.62 27.56
CA GLY A 229 19.10 22.52 28.43
C GLY A 229 20.02 23.73 28.32
N LEU A 230 20.29 24.21 27.10
CA LEU A 230 21.07 25.43 26.86
C LEU A 230 20.37 26.68 27.41
N GLY A 231 19.05 26.76 27.28
CA GLY A 231 18.25 27.86 27.84
C GLY A 231 18.23 27.90 29.37
N TRP A 232 18.26 26.74 30.04
CA TRP A 232 18.36 26.66 31.50
C TRP A 232 19.72 27.09 32.03
N ASN A 233 20.82 26.69 31.38
CA ASN A 233 22.17 27.16 31.75
C ASN A 233 22.31 28.68 31.62
N TRP A 234 21.82 29.27 30.52
CA TRP A 234 21.82 30.72 30.31
C TRP A 234 20.99 31.51 31.34
N ARG A 235 19.98 30.87 31.95
CA ARG A 235 19.12 31.50 32.95
C ARG A 235 19.70 31.37 34.37
N ALA A 236 20.48 30.33 34.63
CA ALA A 236 21.21 30.15 35.88
C ALA A 236 22.36 31.17 36.04
N GLU A 237 23.10 31.45 34.96
CA GLU A 237 24.22 32.40 34.97
C GLU A 237 23.79 33.85 35.24
N ARG A 238 22.57 34.24 34.82
CA ARG A 238 22.03 35.59 35.08
C ARG A 238 21.61 35.84 36.53
N LYS A 239 21.56 34.83 37.39
CA LYS A 239 21.24 35.00 38.81
C LYS A 239 22.46 35.20 39.71
N VAL A 240 23.68 35.06 39.18
CA VAL A 240 24.94 35.16 39.97
C VAL A 240 25.54 36.58 39.95
N VAL A 241 25.04 37.48 39.11
CA VAL A 241 25.49 38.88 39.08
C VAL A 241 24.41 39.81 39.61
N SER A 242 24.28 39.87 40.94
CA SER A 242 23.74 41.06 41.60
C SER A 242 24.89 41.67 42.42
N PRO A 243 25.54 42.74 41.94
CA PRO A 243 26.41 43.53 42.79
C PRO A 243 25.55 44.37 43.75
N ILE A 244 26.13 44.58 44.93
CA ILE A 244 25.70 45.46 46.02
C ILE A 244 25.52 46.89 45.51
#